data_AF-A0A358XMB8-F1
#
_entry.id   AF-A0A358XMB8-F1
#
_cell.length_a   1.000
_cell.length_b   1.000
_cell.length_c   1.000
_cell.angle_alpha   90.00
_cell.angle_beta   90.00
_cell.angle_gamma   90.00
#
_symmetry.space_group_name_H-M   'P 1'
#
loop_
_entity.id
_entity.type
_entity.pdbx_description
1 polymer ?
#
loop_
_entity_poly.entity_id
_entity_poly.type
_entity_poly.pdbx_seq_one_letter_code
_entity_poly.pdbx_strand_id
1 'polypeptide(L)'
;MFINKVENTGILALDLIDFKPKLAILSLDIKTLYYQEAIVKEKEFREALTAVDWSTFQNRAVAISCSVDAIIPPWVYMALAEKLHPVAVYYDFKTVEALEIDLWMHALQAMDLSHFQQQKVV
;
A
#
# COMPACT_ATOMS: atom_id res chain seq x y z
N MET A 1 8.34 2.73 35.71
CA MET A 1 7.02 2.06 35.70
C MET A 1 5.98 3.15 35.47
N PHE A 2 5.51 3.33 34.23
CA PHE A 2 4.42 4.26 33.94
C PHE A 2 3.12 3.53 34.28
N ILE A 3 2.52 3.86 35.42
CA ILE A 3 1.17 3.39 35.77
C ILE A 3 0.21 4.31 35.03
N ASN A 4 -0.40 3.80 33.97
CA ASN A 4 -1.42 4.54 33.24
C ASN A 4 -2.68 4.58 34.11
N LYS A 5 -3.05 5.78 34.57
CA LYS A 5 -4.05 6.02 35.62
C LYS A 5 -5.49 5.95 35.08
N VAL A 6 -5.78 5.03 34.16
CA VAL A 6 -7.06 4.88 33.45
C VAL A 6 -7.82 3.62 33.86
N GLU A 7 -7.19 2.69 34.57
CA GLU A 7 -7.81 1.40 34.97
C GLU A 7 -8.93 1.50 36.02
N ASN A 8 -9.37 2.71 36.40
CA ASN A 8 -10.33 2.91 37.50
C ASN A 8 -11.60 3.71 37.14
N THR A 9 -11.89 3.89 35.84
CA THR A 9 -13.04 4.72 35.38
C THR A 9 -14.06 3.98 34.50
N GLY A 10 -13.86 2.69 34.20
CA GLY A 10 -14.70 1.95 33.27
C GLY A 10 -14.60 2.47 31.83
N ILE A 11 -13.47 3.11 31.49
CA ILE A 11 -13.16 3.59 30.13
C ILE A 11 -12.29 2.53 29.47
N LEU A 12 -12.68 2.08 28.29
CA LEU A 12 -11.95 1.11 27.49
C LEU A 12 -10.99 1.84 26.54
N ALA A 13 -9.73 1.46 26.54
CA ALA A 13 -8.72 2.07 25.66
C ALA A 13 -8.73 1.38 24.29
N LEU A 14 -8.87 2.16 23.22
CA LEU A 14 -8.66 1.69 21.85
C LEU A 14 -7.28 2.16 21.37
N ASP A 15 -6.28 1.27 21.40
CA ASP A 15 -4.96 1.61 20.89
C ASP A 15 -4.92 1.41 19.36
N LEU A 16 -4.69 2.50 18.63
CA LEU A 16 -4.56 2.42 17.18
C LEU A 16 -3.35 1.55 16.78
N ILE A 17 -2.30 1.49 17.59
CA ILE A 17 -1.09 0.73 17.22
C ILE A 17 -1.36 -0.76 16.96
N ASP A 18 -2.41 -1.30 17.55
CA ASP A 18 -2.85 -2.69 17.36
C ASP A 18 -3.29 -2.97 15.91
N PHE A 19 -3.65 -1.92 15.17
CA PHE A 19 -4.10 -1.96 13.77
C PHE A 19 -2.99 -1.67 12.78
N LYS A 20 -1.74 -1.54 13.26
CA LYS A 20 -0.60 -1.30 12.37
C LYS A 20 -0.52 -2.39 11.29
N PRO A 21 -0.50 -2.01 9.99
CA PRO A 21 -0.35 -2.96 8.91
C PRO A 21 0.91 -3.81 9.09
N LYS A 22 0.74 -5.13 9.05
CA LYS A 22 1.85 -6.08 9.07
C LYS A 22 2.37 -6.43 7.67
N LEU A 23 1.64 -5.99 6.65
CA LEU A 23 1.96 -6.23 5.24
C LEU A 23 3.18 -5.39 4.84
N ALA A 24 4.22 -6.04 4.33
CA ALA A 24 5.41 -5.34 3.84
C ALA A 24 5.05 -4.51 2.59
N ILE A 25 5.48 -3.25 2.56
CA ILE A 25 5.29 -2.35 1.41
C ILE A 25 6.59 -2.28 0.61
N LEU A 26 6.52 -2.54 -0.70
CA LEU A 26 7.59 -2.30 -1.65
C LEU A 26 7.27 -1.09 -2.52
N SER A 27 8.27 -0.27 -2.81
CA SER A 27 8.14 0.79 -3.82
C SER A 27 8.52 0.27 -5.20
N LEU A 28 7.76 0.67 -6.21
CA LEU A 28 8.05 0.45 -7.62
C LEU A 28 8.03 1.81 -8.33
N ASP A 29 9.22 2.33 -8.64
CA ASP A 29 9.35 3.52 -9.49
C ASP A 29 9.33 3.09 -10.97
N ILE A 30 8.23 3.40 -11.65
CA ILE A 30 7.96 2.91 -13.01
C ILE A 30 8.83 3.58 -14.07
N LYS A 31 9.56 4.65 -13.73
CA LYS A 31 10.55 5.23 -14.64
C LYS A 31 11.58 4.19 -15.08
N THR A 32 11.90 3.22 -14.21
CA THR A 32 12.87 2.16 -14.51
C THR A 32 12.44 1.27 -15.67
N LEU A 33 11.15 1.30 -16.02
CA LEU A 33 10.56 0.58 -17.14
C LEU A 33 10.43 1.44 -18.41
N TYR A 34 10.79 2.73 -18.33
CA TYR A 34 10.68 3.66 -19.44
C TYR A 34 11.94 3.62 -20.31
N TYR A 35 11.77 3.99 -21.58
CA TYR A 35 12.89 4.18 -22.48
C TYR A 35 13.78 5.31 -21.95
N GLN A 36 15.03 4.98 -21.63
CA GLN A 36 16.01 5.90 -21.03
C GLN A 36 15.49 6.57 -19.74
N GLU A 37 14.64 5.87 -18.97
CA GLU A 37 14.00 6.37 -17.74
C GLU A 37 13.19 7.68 -17.89
N ALA A 38 12.87 8.07 -19.12
CA ALA A 38 12.26 9.38 -19.40
C ALA A 38 11.00 9.30 -20.27
N ILE A 39 10.94 8.36 -21.22
CA ILE A 39 9.89 8.31 -22.23
C ILE A 39 9.20 6.96 -22.21
N VAL A 40 7.86 6.97 -22.16
CA VAL A 40 7.07 5.75 -22.35
C VAL A 40 6.96 5.43 -23.83
N LYS A 41 7.50 4.28 -24.25
CA LYS A 41 7.27 3.71 -25.58
C LYS A 41 6.70 2.31 -25.41
N GLU A 42 5.61 2.00 -26.10
CA GLU A 42 4.84 0.78 -25.84
C GLU A 42 5.68 -0.49 -26.00
N LYS A 43 6.46 -0.59 -27.09
CA LYS A 43 7.29 -1.77 -27.35
C LYS A 43 8.32 -1.98 -26.25
N GLU A 44 9.11 -0.95 -25.94
CA GLU A 44 10.17 -1.00 -24.93
C GLU A 44 9.61 -1.21 -23.52
N PHE A 45 8.46 -0.62 -23.20
CA PHE A 45 7.79 -0.86 -21.92
C PHE A 45 7.33 -2.31 -21.78
N ARG A 46 6.72 -2.88 -22.83
CA ARG A 46 6.31 -4.30 -22.83
C ARG A 46 7.51 -5.23 -22.69
N GLU A 47 8.61 -4.94 -23.38
CA GLU A 47 9.87 -5.68 -23.23
C GLU A 47 10.39 -5.57 -21.79
N ALA A 48 10.44 -4.36 -21.20
CA ALA A 48 10.87 -4.16 -19.82
C ALA A 48 10.01 -4.93 -18.81
N LEU A 49 8.68 -4.95 -18.97
CA LEU A 49 7.78 -5.72 -18.10
C LEU A 49 8.10 -7.22 -18.09
N THR A 50 8.58 -7.78 -19.21
CA THR A 50 8.94 -9.22 -19.28
C THR A 50 10.25 -9.54 -18.56
N ALA A 51 11.11 -8.54 -18.36
CA ALA A 51 12.39 -8.68 -17.66
C ALA A 51 12.26 -8.55 -16.13
N VAL A 52 11.15 -8.02 -15.64
CA VAL A 52 10.89 -7.87 -14.20
C VAL A 52 10.52 -9.21 -13.59
N ASP A 53 11.19 -9.58 -12.50
CA ASP A 53 10.77 -10.68 -11.64
C ASP A 53 9.63 -10.24 -10.72
N TRP A 54 8.39 -10.46 -11.18
CA TRP A 54 7.18 -10.12 -10.44
C TRP A 54 6.96 -10.96 -9.18
N SER A 55 7.64 -12.10 -9.04
CA SER A 55 7.53 -12.94 -7.84
C SER A 55 8.05 -12.23 -6.59
N THR A 56 8.93 -11.23 -6.76
CA THR A 56 9.44 -10.39 -5.67
C THR A 56 8.35 -9.61 -4.93
N PHE A 57 7.20 -9.37 -5.57
CA PHE A 57 6.05 -8.68 -4.99
C PHE A 57 5.03 -9.63 -4.32
N GLN A 58 5.30 -10.94 -4.30
CA GLN A 58 4.39 -11.93 -3.73
C GLN A 58 4.14 -11.68 -2.24
N ASN A 59 2.86 -11.69 -1.84
CA ASN A 59 2.43 -11.46 -0.45
C ASN A 59 2.84 -10.08 0.12
N ARG A 60 3.00 -9.08 -0.75
CA ARG A 60 3.37 -7.70 -0.36
C ARG A 60 2.38 -6.68 -0.90
N ALA A 61 2.40 -5.49 -0.30
CA ALA A 61 1.79 -4.31 -0.87
C ALA A 61 2.80 -3.61 -1.80
N VAL A 62 2.33 -3.02 -2.90
CA VAL A 62 3.20 -2.32 -3.86
C VAL A 62 2.75 -0.87 -4.05
N ALA A 63 3.61 0.08 -3.66
CA ALA A 63 3.41 1.50 -3.90
C ALA A 63 4.06 1.86 -5.23
N ILE A 64 3.24 2.17 -6.23
CA ILE A 64 3.70 2.47 -7.58
C ILE A 64 3.82 3.98 -7.74
N SER A 65 5.02 4.46 -8.08
CA SER A 65 5.29 5.88 -8.26
C SER A 65 6.05 6.12 -9.57
N CYS A 66 6.10 7.38 -10.00
CA CYS A 66 6.92 7.82 -11.14
C CYS A 66 7.73 9.01 -10.66
N SER A 67 9.05 8.85 -10.49
CA SER A 67 9.89 9.94 -9.97
C SER A 67 10.32 10.94 -11.05
N VAL A 68 9.89 10.77 -12.30
CA VAL A 68 10.18 11.67 -13.42
C VAL A 68 8.90 12.31 -13.91
N ASP A 69 9.02 13.52 -14.45
CA ASP A 69 7.91 14.24 -15.07
C ASP A 69 7.64 13.68 -16.48
N ALA A 70 6.98 12.53 -16.52
CA ALA A 70 6.59 11.85 -17.75
C ALA A 70 5.06 11.82 -17.86
N ILE A 71 4.54 12.08 -19.07
CA ILE A 71 3.13 11.84 -19.37
C ILE A 71 2.90 10.33 -19.40
N ILE A 72 2.06 9.82 -18.50
CA ILE A 72 1.77 8.40 -18.35
C ILE A 72 0.47 8.06 -19.09
N PRO A 73 0.51 7.29 -20.18
CA PRO A 73 -0.70 6.84 -20.85
C PRO A 73 -1.54 5.89 -19.98
N PRO A 74 -2.88 5.93 -20.07
CA PRO A 74 -3.76 5.03 -19.29
C PRO A 74 -3.43 3.53 -19.39
N TRP A 75 -2.95 3.06 -20.54
CA TRP A 75 -2.62 1.65 -20.75
C TRP A 75 -1.41 1.18 -19.92
N VAL A 76 -0.53 2.07 -19.47
CA VAL A 76 0.61 1.72 -18.59
C VAL A 76 0.10 1.19 -17.26
N TYR A 77 -0.88 1.88 -16.68
CA TYR A 77 -1.52 1.46 -15.44
C TYR A 77 -2.16 0.08 -15.58
N MET A 78 -2.83 -0.17 -16.70
CA MET A 78 -3.43 -1.48 -17.00
C MET A 78 -2.38 -2.58 -17.15
N ALA A 79 -1.26 -2.31 -17.83
CA ALA A 79 -0.19 -3.28 -18.02
C ALA A 79 0.50 -3.65 -16.71
N LEU A 80 0.70 -2.69 -15.81
CA LEU A 80 1.22 -2.94 -14.46
C LEU A 80 0.23 -3.72 -13.60
N ALA A 81 -1.05 -3.35 -13.64
CA ALA A 81 -2.11 -4.05 -12.93
C ALA A 81 -2.19 -5.52 -13.39
N GLU A 82 -2.09 -5.80 -14.68
CA GLU A 82 -2.07 -7.18 -15.22
C GLU A 82 -0.99 -8.05 -14.56
N LYS A 83 0.19 -7.47 -14.26
CA LYS A 83 1.30 -8.19 -13.64
C LYS A 83 1.18 -8.29 -12.12
N LEU A 84 0.69 -7.24 -11.46
CA LEU A 84 0.62 -7.17 -10.00
C LEU A 84 -0.61 -7.86 -9.42
N HIS A 85 -1.75 -7.82 -10.10
CA HIS A 85 -3.01 -8.40 -9.63
C HIS A 85 -2.93 -9.89 -9.21
N PRO A 86 -2.22 -10.79 -9.92
CA PRO A 86 -2.13 -12.19 -9.50
C PRO A 86 -1.12 -12.46 -8.38
N VAL A 87 -0.27 -11.49 -7.97
CA VAL A 87 0.87 -11.74 -7.06
C VAL A 87 0.89 -10.85 -5.81
N ALA A 88 0.55 -9.57 -5.95
CA ALA A 88 0.55 -8.62 -4.85
C ALA A 88 -0.73 -8.73 -4.04
N VAL A 89 -0.65 -8.50 -2.73
CA VAL A 89 -1.84 -8.47 -1.86
C VAL A 89 -2.62 -7.18 -2.06
N TYR A 90 -1.91 -6.09 -2.30
CA TYR A 90 -2.47 -4.78 -2.57
C TYR A 90 -1.48 -3.97 -3.40
N TYR A 91 -1.95 -3.10 -4.28
CA TYR A 91 -1.09 -2.17 -5.01
C TYR A 91 -1.87 -0.94 -5.40
N ASP A 92 -1.20 0.21 -5.41
CA ASP A 92 -1.82 1.46 -5.85
C ASP A 92 -0.75 2.45 -6.35
N PHE A 93 -1.18 3.42 -7.16
CA PHE A 93 -0.33 4.46 -7.76
C PHE A 93 -0.21 5.66 -6.82
N LYS A 94 0.62 5.52 -5.79
CA LYS A 94 0.88 6.54 -4.78
C LYS A 94 2.21 6.29 -4.07
N THR A 95 2.58 7.21 -3.17
CA THR A 95 3.77 7.05 -2.34
C THR A 95 3.60 5.92 -1.33
N VAL A 96 4.72 5.46 -0.77
CA VAL A 96 4.72 4.41 0.26
C VAL A 96 3.92 4.85 1.48
N GLU A 97 4.05 6.12 1.87
CA GLU A 97 3.38 6.69 3.04
C GLU A 97 1.85 6.74 2.82
N ALA A 98 1.42 7.14 1.63
CA ALA A 98 -0.01 7.16 1.29
C ALA A 98 -0.60 5.75 1.24
N LEU A 99 0.15 4.78 0.69
CA LEU A 99 -0.28 3.38 0.70
C LEU A 99 -0.34 2.81 2.12
N GLU A 100 0.62 3.18 2.99
CA GLU A 100 0.60 2.77 4.39
C GLU A 100 -0.68 3.28 5.08
N ILE A 101 -1.03 4.55 4.87
CA ILE A 101 -2.27 5.14 5.40
C ILE A 101 -3.52 4.38 4.91
N ASP A 102 -3.59 3.99 3.63
CA ASP A 102 -4.72 3.20 3.14
C ASP A 102 -4.83 1.84 3.83
N LEU A 103 -3.69 1.17 4.05
CA LEU A 103 -3.67 -0.13 4.74
C LEU A 103 -4.12 0.02 6.20
N TRP A 104 -3.74 1.11 6.87
CA TRP A 104 -4.26 1.47 8.19
C TRP A 104 -5.78 1.66 8.16
N MET A 105 -6.28 2.44 7.19
CA MET A 105 -7.71 2.68 7.04
C MET A 105 -8.49 1.38 6.78
N HIS A 106 -7.98 0.51 5.92
CA HIS A 106 -8.58 -0.80 5.66
C HIS A 106 -8.62 -1.67 6.92
N ALA A 107 -7.53 -1.71 7.71
CA ALA A 107 -7.50 -2.47 8.96
C ALA A 107 -8.52 -1.95 9.99
N LEU A 108 -8.64 -0.62 10.11
CA LEU A 108 -9.60 0.02 11.01
C LEU A 108 -11.06 -0.17 10.55
N GLN A 109 -11.33 -0.13 9.25
CA GLN A 109 -12.67 -0.35 8.71
C GLN A 109 -13.12 -1.80 8.80
N ALA A 110 -12.18 -2.74 8.77
CA ALA A 110 -12.45 -4.16 8.96
C ALA A 110 -12.63 -4.56 10.43
N MET A 111 -12.38 -3.64 11.38
CA MET A 111 -12.50 -3.91 12.81
C MET A 111 -13.95 -4.17 13.22
N ASP A 112 -14.15 -5.20 14.03
CA ASP A 112 -15.39 -5.40 14.76
C ASP A 112 -15.46 -4.48 15.98
N LEU A 113 -16.21 -3.39 15.83
CA LEU A 113 -16.45 -2.40 16.89
C LEU A 113 -17.56 -2.80 17.87
N SER A 114 -18.17 -3.98 17.73
CA SER A 114 -19.29 -4.40 18.59
C SER A 114 -18.95 -4.35 20.08
N HIS A 115 -17.74 -4.73 20.46
CA HIS A 115 -17.22 -4.76 21.83
C HIS A 115 -17.09 -3.37 22.48
N PHE A 116 -17.09 -2.31 21.67
CA PHE A 116 -16.97 -0.92 22.12
C PHE A 116 -18.34 -0.23 22.22
N GLN A 117 -19.42 -0.87 21.77
CA GLN A 117 -20.75 -0.26 21.80
C GLN A 117 -21.19 0.04 23.23
N GLN A 118 -21.73 1.24 23.42
CA GLN A 118 -22.21 1.75 24.72
C GLN A 118 -21.15 1.82 25.83
N GLN A 119 -19.88 1.59 25.50
CA GLN A 119 -18.75 1.79 26.40
C GLN A 119 -18.22 3.22 26.27
N LYS A 120 -17.60 3.73 27.34
CA LYS A 120 -16.77 4.93 27.24
C LYS A 120 -15.44 4.50 26.64
N VAL A 121 -15.06 5.03 25.49
CA VAL A 121 -13.82 4.69 24.78
C VAL A 121 -12.90 5.89 24.73
N VAL A 122 -11.60 5.67 24.89
CA VAL A 122 -10.54 6.68 24.76
C VAL A 122 -9.44 6.20 23.83
#